data_AF-A0A7J5F123-F1
#
_entry.id   AF-A0A7J5F123-F1
#
_cell.length_a   1.000
_cell.length_b   1.000
_cell.length_c   1.000
_cell.angle_alpha   90.00
_cell.angle_beta   90.00
_cell.angle_gamma   90.00
#
_symmetry.space_group_name_H-M   'P 1'
#
loop_
_entity.id
_entity.type
_entity.pdbx_description
1 polymer ?
#
loop_
_entity_poly.entity_id
_entity_poly.type
_entity_poly.pdbx_seq_one_letter_code
_entity_poly.pdbx_strand_id
1 'polypeptide(L)'
;MNLDDMRRQAQGIAAPMGAAPEMPVFASFVAMMRQSEREERRKLTFYTVIMTAVGITLLATAHTQRSTGILLIAVTYAVVAGLSLWKVRQLKQVDYTKPTGTFLSEARTRYRFWGWKETLAAVPGLTLLAVGGGLVVQRMAEKYFGPSGQTAALWGFAAFFLLTVVLGMFFSWRDWKRSKGTVLAEIDRLERELMNG
;
A
#
# COMPACT_ATOMS: atom_id res chain seq x y z
N MET A 1 45.37 -0.51 31.37
CA MET A 1 44.57 0.51 30.67
C MET A 1 43.21 0.53 31.32
N ASN A 2 42.90 1.60 32.06
CA ASN A 2 41.79 1.65 33.01
C ASN A 2 40.48 2.07 32.30
N LEU A 3 39.33 1.51 32.69
CA LEU A 3 38.04 1.79 32.05
C LEU A 3 37.64 3.27 32.12
N ASP A 4 38.11 3.96 33.17
CA ASP A 4 37.86 5.39 33.36
C ASP A 4 38.63 6.28 32.37
N ASP A 5 39.78 5.82 31.86
CA ASP A 5 40.56 6.54 30.84
C ASP A 5 39.86 6.49 29.47
N MET A 6 39.23 5.37 29.13
CA MET A 6 38.43 5.23 27.91
C MET A 6 37.18 6.13 27.94
N ARG A 7 36.57 6.31 29.13
CA ARG A 7 35.37 7.14 29.29
C ARG A 7 35.68 8.64 29.13
N ARG A 8 36.84 9.10 29.62
CA ARG A 8 37.30 10.48 29.40
C ARG A 8 37.71 10.74 27.96
N GLN A 9 38.31 9.76 27.29
CA GLN A 9 38.63 9.88 25.86
C GLN A 9 37.37 9.90 24.98
N ALA A 10 36.32 9.16 25.35
CA ALA A 10 35.02 9.20 24.67
C ALA A 10 34.25 10.52 24.90
N GLN A 11 34.45 11.19 26.04
CA GLN A 11 33.81 12.48 26.34
C GLN A 11 34.50 13.68 25.68
N GLY A 12 35.74 13.52 25.20
CA GLY A 12 36.51 14.56 24.51
C GLY A 12 36.34 14.59 22.98
N ILE A 13 35.66 13.60 22.40
CA ILE A 13 35.31 13.61 20.97
C ILE A 13 33.98 14.35 20.86
N ALA A 14 34.07 15.62 20.50
CA ALA A 14 32.93 16.41 20.06
C ALA A 14 32.03 15.56 19.16
N ALA A 15 30.77 15.39 19.56
CA ALA A 15 29.77 14.68 18.78
C ALA A 15 29.85 15.19 17.33
N PRO A 16 29.96 14.30 16.32
CA PRO A 16 29.96 14.74 14.94
C PRO A 16 28.70 15.58 14.72
N MET A 17 28.85 16.79 14.19
CA MET A 17 27.73 17.60 13.71
C MET A 17 26.89 16.71 12.78
N GLY A 18 25.74 16.24 13.28
CA GLY A 18 24.93 15.21 12.62
C GLY A 18 24.46 14.07 13.54
N ALA A 19 25.01 13.93 14.75
CA ALA A 19 24.36 13.14 15.81
C ALA A 19 23.10 13.89 16.25
N ALA A 20 21.94 13.36 15.86
CA ALA A 20 20.65 13.92 16.19
C ALA A 20 20.60 14.27 17.69
N PRO A 21 20.11 15.46 18.08
CA PRO A 21 19.76 15.65 19.47
C PRO A 21 18.77 14.52 19.81
N GLU A 22 19.07 13.78 20.88
CA GLU A 22 18.15 12.82 21.49
C GLU A 22 16.96 13.60 22.07
N MET A 23 16.19 14.27 21.21
CA MET A 23 14.98 14.94 21.61
C MET A 23 13.99 13.82 21.95
N PRO A 24 13.43 13.78 23.18
CA PRO A 24 12.41 12.81 23.55
C PRO A 24 11.21 12.82 22.59
N VAL A 25 11.00 13.93 21.88
CA VAL A 25 10.03 14.12 20.78
C VAL A 25 10.32 13.22 19.58
N PHE A 26 11.57 13.00 19.21
CA PHE A 26 11.92 12.13 18.07
C PHE A 26 11.73 10.65 18.41
N ALA A 27 12.08 10.25 19.63
CA ALA A 27 11.88 8.87 20.10
C ALA A 27 10.38 8.49 20.14
N SER A 28 9.52 9.40 20.61
CA SER A 28 8.07 9.19 20.61
C SER A 28 7.47 9.16 19.19
N PHE A 29 7.97 10.01 18.29
CA PHE A 29 7.61 9.98 16.87
C PHE A 29 7.98 8.64 16.20
N VAL A 30 9.20 8.14 16.43
CA VAL A 30 9.65 6.84 15.92
C VAL A 30 8.81 5.69 16.48
N ALA A 31 8.42 5.74 17.76
CA ALA A 31 7.53 4.75 18.35
C ALA A 31 6.14 4.75 17.70
N MET A 32 5.55 5.93 17.46
CA MET A 32 4.28 6.09 16.74
C MET A 32 4.36 5.53 15.32
N MET A 33 5.44 5.83 14.58
CA MET A 33 5.68 5.30 13.23
C MET A 33 5.76 3.77 13.23
N ARG A 34 6.52 3.18 14.16
CA ARG A 34 6.63 1.72 14.31
C ARG A 34 5.28 1.07 14.61
N GLN A 35 4.44 1.71 15.42
CA GLN A 35 3.10 1.20 15.68
C GLN A 35 2.23 1.24 14.43
N SER A 36 2.22 2.37 13.69
CA SER A 36 1.48 2.50 12.44
C SER A 36 1.90 1.47 11.40
N GLU A 37 3.21 1.22 11.26
CA GLU A 37 3.75 0.22 10.33
C GLU A 37 3.36 -1.21 10.73
N ARG A 38 3.34 -1.54 12.03
CA ARG A 38 2.87 -2.85 12.52
C ARG A 38 1.39 -3.08 12.23
N GLU A 39 0.56 -2.08 12.45
CA GLU A 39 -0.87 -2.14 12.15
C GLU A 39 -1.13 -2.29 10.65
N GLU A 40 -0.45 -1.49 9.83
CA GLU A 40 -0.54 -1.57 8.37
C GLU A 40 -0.08 -2.94 7.86
N ARG A 41 1.03 -3.46 8.39
CA ARG A 41 1.51 -4.80 8.06
C ARG A 41 0.50 -5.88 8.42
N ARG A 42 -0.14 -5.79 9.60
CA ARG A 42 -1.18 -6.75 10.01
C ARG A 42 -2.37 -6.72 9.06
N LYS A 43 -2.85 -5.52 8.71
CA LYS A 43 -3.95 -5.34 7.73
C LYS A 43 -3.58 -5.90 6.36
N LEU A 44 -2.41 -5.52 5.81
CA LEU A 44 -1.95 -6.01 4.52
C LEU A 44 -1.76 -7.52 4.49
N THR A 45 -1.22 -8.12 5.56
CA THR A 45 -1.09 -9.58 5.68
C THR A 45 -2.45 -10.25 5.65
N PHE A 46 -3.41 -9.74 6.43
CA PHE A 46 -4.78 -10.25 6.43
C PHE A 46 -5.44 -10.15 5.04
N TYR A 47 -5.34 -8.99 4.37
CA TYR A 47 -5.83 -8.82 3.01
C TYR A 47 -5.15 -9.77 2.02
N THR A 48 -3.84 -9.98 2.14
CA THR A 48 -3.09 -10.90 1.28
C THR A 48 -3.61 -12.32 1.41
N VAL A 49 -3.90 -12.79 2.63
CA VAL A 49 -4.47 -14.13 2.87
C VAL A 49 -5.84 -14.25 2.21
N ILE A 50 -6.73 -13.27 2.40
CA ILE A 50 -8.06 -13.28 1.78
C ILE A 50 -7.96 -13.29 0.26
N MET A 51 -7.17 -12.39 -0.31
CA MET A 51 -7.00 -12.28 -1.77
C MET A 51 -6.42 -13.56 -2.37
N THR A 52 -5.51 -14.23 -1.65
CA THR A 52 -4.96 -15.51 -2.05
C THR A 52 -6.01 -16.62 -2.01
N ALA A 53 -6.81 -16.70 -0.95
CA ALA A 53 -7.89 -17.67 -0.83
C ALA A 53 -8.93 -17.49 -1.96
N VAL A 54 -9.36 -16.26 -2.21
CA VAL A 54 -10.28 -15.92 -3.31
C VAL A 54 -9.66 -16.27 -4.66
N GLY A 55 -8.39 -15.91 -4.88
CA GLY A 55 -7.68 -16.22 -6.12
C GLY A 55 -7.61 -17.73 -6.38
N ILE A 56 -7.33 -18.55 -5.36
CA ILE A 56 -7.31 -20.02 -5.48
C ILE A 56 -8.70 -20.57 -5.80
N THR A 57 -9.74 -20.10 -5.12
CA THR A 57 -11.12 -20.51 -5.39
C THR A 57 -11.54 -20.17 -6.82
N LEU A 58 -11.21 -18.96 -7.29
CA LEU A 58 -11.49 -18.56 -8.67
C LEU A 58 -10.68 -19.35 -9.68
N LEU A 59 -9.42 -19.68 -9.39
CA LEU A 59 -8.59 -20.51 -10.26
C LEU A 59 -9.17 -21.93 -10.41
N ALA A 60 -9.59 -22.54 -9.29
CA ALA A 60 -10.28 -23.83 -9.32
C ALA A 60 -11.56 -23.76 -10.14
N THR A 61 -12.36 -22.71 -9.97
CA THR A 61 -13.59 -22.48 -10.72
C THR A 61 -13.32 -22.28 -12.21
N ALA A 62 -12.29 -21.52 -12.57
CA ALA A 62 -11.88 -21.27 -13.94
C ALA A 62 -11.49 -22.56 -14.67
N HIS A 63 -10.81 -23.47 -13.97
CA HIS A 63 -10.44 -24.78 -14.49
C HIS A 63 -11.68 -25.65 -14.76
N THR A 64 -12.62 -25.72 -13.80
CA THR A 64 -13.85 -26.52 -13.94
C THR A 64 -14.77 -25.99 -15.03
N GLN A 65 -14.95 -24.67 -15.14
CA GLN A 65 -15.86 -24.07 -16.11
C GLN A 65 -15.19 -23.72 -17.45
N ARG A 66 -13.87 -23.90 -17.60
CA ARG A 66 -13.07 -23.44 -18.76
C ARG A 66 -13.37 -21.98 -19.13
N SER A 67 -13.50 -21.13 -18.10
CA SER A 67 -13.88 -19.73 -18.28
C SER A 67 -12.67 -18.81 -18.28
N THR A 68 -12.33 -18.29 -19.47
CA THR A 68 -11.24 -17.31 -19.64
C THR A 68 -11.47 -16.05 -18.80
N GLY A 69 -12.73 -15.60 -18.67
CA GLY A 69 -13.06 -14.44 -17.84
C GLY A 69 -12.73 -14.67 -16.36
N ILE A 70 -13.11 -15.83 -15.80
CA ILE A 70 -12.80 -16.18 -14.40
C ILE A 70 -11.29 -16.35 -14.22
N LEU A 71 -10.58 -16.92 -15.21
CA LEU A 71 -9.12 -17.04 -15.16
C LEU A 71 -8.43 -15.67 -15.07
N LEU A 72 -8.85 -14.69 -15.88
CA LEU A 72 -8.30 -13.32 -15.84
C LEU A 72 -8.52 -12.65 -14.48
N ILE A 73 -9.70 -12.84 -13.88
CA ILE A 73 -10.00 -12.35 -12.53
C ILE A 73 -9.06 -13.05 -11.53
N ALA A 74 -8.94 -14.37 -11.58
CA ALA A 74 -8.07 -15.14 -10.68
C ALA A 74 -6.60 -14.69 -10.76
N VAL A 75 -6.08 -14.48 -11.97
CA VAL A 75 -4.72 -13.96 -12.20
C VAL A 75 -4.57 -12.57 -11.58
N THR A 76 -5.57 -11.70 -11.71
CA THR A 76 -5.52 -10.37 -11.12
C THR A 76 -5.42 -10.44 -9.59
N TYR A 77 -6.20 -11.31 -8.95
CA TYR A 77 -6.12 -11.53 -7.50
C TYR A 77 -4.74 -12.06 -7.07
N ALA A 78 -4.14 -12.98 -7.85
CA ALA A 78 -2.79 -13.47 -7.59
C ALA A 78 -1.73 -12.36 -7.70
N VAL A 79 -1.83 -11.48 -8.70
CA VAL A 79 -0.95 -10.32 -8.86
C VAL A 79 -1.10 -9.36 -7.67
N VAL A 80 -2.34 -9.03 -7.28
CA VAL A 80 -2.62 -8.15 -6.12
C VAL A 80 -2.05 -8.75 -4.82
N ALA A 81 -2.21 -10.05 -4.61
CA ALA A 81 -1.62 -10.74 -3.46
C ALA A 81 -0.08 -10.69 -3.48
N GLY A 82 0.55 -10.91 -4.64
CA GLY A 82 1.99 -10.80 -4.82
C GLY A 82 2.53 -9.40 -4.52
N LEU A 83 1.87 -8.36 -5.04
CA LEU A 83 2.20 -6.96 -4.75
C LEU A 83 2.03 -6.61 -3.27
N SER A 84 0.98 -7.13 -2.63
CA SER A 84 0.73 -6.92 -1.20
C SER A 84 1.81 -7.58 -0.35
N LEU A 85 2.24 -8.80 -0.69
CA LEU A 85 3.33 -9.49 -0.02
C LEU A 85 4.67 -8.76 -0.20
N TRP A 86 4.94 -8.24 -1.40
CA TRP A 86 6.11 -7.43 -1.67
C TRP A 86 6.13 -6.16 -0.81
N LYS A 87 4.99 -5.44 -0.71
CA LYS A 87 4.84 -4.27 0.17
C LYS A 87 5.06 -4.62 1.65
N VAL A 88 4.53 -5.76 2.12
CA VAL A 88 4.78 -6.26 3.48
C VAL A 88 6.26 -6.50 3.74
N ARG A 89 7.01 -7.01 2.76
CA ARG A 89 8.47 -7.20 2.87
C ARG A 89 9.22 -5.86 2.94
N GLN A 90 8.82 -4.87 2.14
CA GLN A 90 9.41 -3.53 2.19
C GLN A 90 9.21 -2.86 3.56
N LEU A 91 8.01 -2.98 4.14
CA LEU A 91 7.75 -2.45 5.50
C LEU A 91 8.63 -3.08 6.58
N LYS A 92 9.19 -4.28 6.36
CA LYS A 92 10.11 -4.92 7.30
C LYS A 92 11.53 -4.33 7.23
N GLN A 93 11.90 -3.68 6.13
CA GLN A 93 13.28 -3.23 5.84
C GLN A 93 13.51 -1.75 6.17
N VAL A 94 12.64 -1.12 6.96
CA VAL A 94 12.80 0.29 7.32
C VAL A 94 13.97 0.43 8.29
N ASP A 95 15.03 1.07 7.81
CA ASP A 95 16.18 1.42 8.62
C ASP A 95 15.92 2.74 9.36
N TYR A 96 15.74 2.63 10.67
CA TYR A 96 15.53 3.76 11.57
C TYR A 96 16.83 4.42 12.04
N THR A 97 18.00 3.90 11.63
CA THR A 97 19.31 4.44 12.02
C THR A 97 19.82 5.54 11.09
N LYS A 98 19.08 5.81 10.00
CA LYS A 98 19.43 6.87 9.05
C LYS A 98 19.38 8.26 9.68
N PRO A 99 20.18 9.22 9.17
CA PRO A 99 20.10 10.62 9.60
C PRO A 99 18.69 11.19 9.46
N THR A 100 18.28 12.03 10.42
CA THR A 100 16.90 12.51 10.56
C THR A 100 16.33 13.15 9.29
N GLY A 101 17.10 14.00 8.60
CA GLY A 101 16.64 14.64 7.36
C GLY A 101 16.35 13.65 6.23
N THR A 102 17.25 12.67 6.03
CA THR A 102 17.07 11.60 5.03
C THR A 102 15.90 10.70 5.42
N PHE A 103 15.76 10.39 6.72
CA PHE A 103 14.64 9.58 7.22
C PHE A 103 13.28 10.26 7.02
N LEU A 104 13.17 11.57 7.29
CA LEU A 104 11.92 12.33 7.15
C LEU A 104 11.50 12.46 5.67
N SER A 105 12.43 12.72 4.77
CA SER A 105 12.14 12.79 3.32
C SER A 105 11.71 11.44 2.74
N GLU A 106 12.36 10.34 3.18
CA GLU A 106 11.93 8.98 2.85
C GLU A 106 10.57 8.63 3.46
N ALA A 107 10.31 9.04 4.70
CA ALA A 107 9.01 8.86 5.35
C ALA A 107 7.92 9.59 4.55
N ARG A 108 8.11 10.86 4.19
CA ARG A 108 7.15 11.65 3.40
C ARG A 108 6.77 10.96 2.10
N THR A 109 7.77 10.39 1.41
CA THR A 109 7.53 9.64 0.17
C THR A 109 6.71 8.37 0.41
N ARG A 110 6.99 7.63 1.49
CA ARG A 110 6.25 6.41 1.87
C ARG A 110 4.81 6.67 2.30
N TYR A 111 4.55 7.80 2.95
CA TYR A 111 3.21 8.17 3.42
C TYR A 111 2.37 8.88 2.37
N ARG A 112 2.90 9.13 1.16
CA ARG A 112 2.12 9.71 0.06
C ARG A 112 0.96 8.78 -0.32
N PHE A 113 -0.23 9.36 -0.53
CA PHE A 113 -1.45 8.59 -0.82
C PHE A 113 -1.29 7.65 -2.01
N TRP A 114 -0.77 8.21 -3.10
CA TRP A 114 -0.69 7.53 -4.38
C TRP A 114 0.59 7.97 -5.08
N GLY A 115 1.45 7.03 -5.43
CA GLY A 115 2.62 7.29 -6.25
C GLY A 115 2.44 6.77 -7.67
N TRP A 116 3.29 7.24 -8.56
CA TRP A 116 3.25 6.85 -9.98
C TRP A 116 3.45 5.34 -10.17
N LYS A 117 4.28 4.71 -9.34
CA LYS A 117 4.53 3.25 -9.36
C LYS A 117 3.27 2.47 -9.02
N GLU A 118 2.52 2.94 -8.03
CA GLU A 118 1.25 2.35 -7.61
C GLU A 118 0.18 2.52 -8.71
N THR A 119 0.13 3.67 -9.39
CA THR A 119 -0.75 3.86 -10.57
C THR A 119 -0.44 2.86 -11.67
N LEU A 120 0.84 2.71 -12.01
CA LEU A 120 1.29 1.79 -13.05
C LEU A 120 0.98 0.33 -12.73
N ALA A 121 0.89 -0.05 -11.45
CA ALA A 121 0.46 -1.38 -11.03
C ALA A 121 -1.07 -1.51 -10.98
N ALA A 122 -1.78 -0.49 -10.49
CA ALA A 122 -3.22 -0.52 -10.30
C ALA A 122 -4.00 -0.50 -11.62
N VAL A 123 -3.59 0.33 -12.58
CA VAL A 123 -4.31 0.49 -13.85
C VAL A 123 -4.40 -0.81 -14.64
N PRO A 124 -3.29 -1.55 -14.91
CA PRO A 124 -3.38 -2.84 -15.59
C PRO A 124 -4.21 -3.87 -14.82
N GLY A 125 -4.13 -3.89 -13.48
CA GLY A 125 -4.95 -4.76 -12.65
C GLY A 125 -6.45 -4.46 -12.80
N LEU A 126 -6.83 -3.19 -12.75
CA LEU A 126 -8.22 -2.77 -12.97
C LEU A 126 -8.70 -3.09 -14.38
N THR A 127 -7.85 -2.91 -15.40
CA THR A 127 -8.17 -3.27 -16.78
C THR A 127 -8.39 -4.78 -16.93
N LEU A 128 -7.53 -5.61 -16.34
CA LEU A 128 -7.70 -7.07 -16.36
C LEU A 128 -8.98 -7.52 -15.65
N LEU A 129 -9.33 -6.89 -14.53
CA LEU A 129 -10.61 -7.12 -13.85
C LEU A 129 -11.81 -6.70 -14.70
N ALA A 130 -11.74 -5.54 -15.35
CA ALA A 130 -12.81 -5.06 -16.22
C ALA A 130 -13.05 -6.01 -17.40
N VAL A 131 -11.97 -6.43 -18.07
CA VAL A 131 -12.04 -7.38 -19.20
C VAL A 131 -12.52 -8.75 -18.73
N GLY A 132 -11.93 -9.28 -17.65
CA GLY A 132 -12.31 -10.58 -17.09
C GLY A 132 -13.78 -10.62 -16.66
N GLY A 133 -14.23 -9.60 -15.93
CA GLY A 133 -15.63 -9.46 -15.53
C GLY A 133 -16.57 -9.26 -16.71
N GLY A 134 -16.18 -8.43 -17.69
CA GLY A 134 -16.95 -8.21 -18.91
C GLY A 134 -17.18 -9.49 -19.70
N LEU A 135 -16.15 -10.34 -19.85
CA LEU A 135 -16.28 -11.65 -20.50
C LEU A 135 -17.23 -12.60 -19.75
N VAL A 136 -17.22 -12.57 -18.41
CA VAL A 136 -18.16 -13.37 -17.61
C VAL A 136 -19.59 -12.87 -17.81
N VAL A 137 -19.80 -11.55 -17.75
CA VAL A 137 -21.12 -10.94 -17.97
C VAL A 137 -21.61 -11.20 -19.37
N GLN A 138 -20.76 -11.09 -20.39
CA GLN A 138 -21.12 -11.38 -21.78
C GLN A 138 -21.63 -12.81 -21.93
N ARG A 139 -20.87 -13.80 -21.46
CA ARG A 139 -21.28 -15.22 -21.54
C ARG A 139 -22.57 -15.50 -20.78
N MET A 140 -22.77 -14.86 -19.63
CA MET A 140 -24.03 -14.98 -18.90
C MET A 140 -25.17 -14.33 -19.67
N ALA A 141 -24.95 -13.16 -20.24
CA ALA A 141 -25.98 -12.44 -20.98
C ALA A 141 -26.39 -13.18 -22.25
N GLU A 142 -25.44 -13.82 -22.95
CA GLU A 142 -25.72 -14.69 -24.11
C GLU A 142 -26.68 -15.84 -23.78
N LYS A 143 -26.65 -16.34 -22.54
CA LYS A 143 -27.50 -17.44 -22.09
C LYS A 143 -28.93 -17.00 -21.76
N TYR A 144 -29.12 -15.77 -21.30
CA TYR A 144 -30.39 -15.30 -20.73
C TYR A 144 -31.08 -14.19 -21.53
N PHE A 145 -30.37 -13.49 -22.41
CA PHE A 145 -30.88 -12.33 -23.13
C PHE A 145 -30.61 -12.41 -24.64
N GLY A 146 -31.53 -11.83 -25.43
CA GLY A 146 -31.31 -11.59 -26.85
C GLY A 146 -30.24 -10.52 -27.11
N PRO A 147 -29.89 -10.24 -28.38
CA PRO A 147 -28.76 -9.37 -28.74
C PRO A 147 -28.83 -7.97 -28.13
N SER A 148 -30.02 -7.35 -28.08
CA SER A 148 -30.22 -6.03 -27.47
C SER A 148 -30.00 -6.04 -25.96
N GLY A 149 -30.39 -7.12 -25.27
CA GLY A 149 -30.19 -7.27 -23.83
C GLY A 149 -28.74 -7.54 -23.45
N GLN A 150 -27.96 -8.19 -24.32
CA GLN A 150 -26.52 -8.40 -24.12
C GLN A 150 -25.75 -7.07 -24.09
N THR A 151 -26.03 -6.18 -25.06
CA THR A 151 -25.41 -4.85 -25.09
C THR A 151 -25.78 -4.04 -23.84
N ALA A 152 -27.05 -4.09 -23.42
CA ALA A 152 -27.49 -3.41 -22.20
C ALA A 152 -26.79 -3.96 -20.94
N ALA A 153 -26.62 -5.28 -20.82
CA ALA A 153 -25.93 -5.92 -19.70
C ALA A 153 -24.45 -5.51 -19.62
N LEU A 154 -23.76 -5.42 -20.76
CA LEU A 154 -22.37 -4.96 -20.82
C LEU A 154 -22.21 -3.50 -20.41
N TRP A 155 -23.09 -2.61 -20.88
CA TRP A 155 -23.10 -1.21 -20.46
C TRP A 155 -23.42 -1.06 -18.97
N GLY A 156 -24.38 -1.82 -18.46
CA GLY A 156 -24.71 -1.86 -17.04
C GLY A 156 -23.51 -2.31 -16.19
N PHE A 157 -22.81 -3.36 -16.62
CA PHE A 157 -21.59 -3.81 -15.98
C PHE A 157 -20.49 -2.73 -16.01
N ALA A 158 -20.24 -2.11 -17.17
CA ALA A 158 -19.23 -1.07 -17.30
C ALA A 158 -19.50 0.13 -16.38
N ALA A 159 -20.75 0.61 -16.34
CA ALA A 159 -21.15 1.70 -15.46
C ALA A 159 -20.99 1.33 -13.98
N PHE A 160 -21.42 0.13 -13.59
CA PHE A 160 -21.28 -0.37 -12.23
C PHE A 160 -19.81 -0.53 -11.82
N PHE A 161 -18.97 -1.06 -12.72
CA PHE A 161 -17.54 -1.21 -12.49
C PHE A 161 -16.86 0.15 -12.30
N LEU A 162 -17.11 1.12 -13.18
CA LEU A 162 -16.56 2.47 -13.06
C LEU A 162 -16.99 3.14 -11.76
N LEU A 163 -18.26 3.03 -11.39
CA LEU A 163 -18.77 3.55 -10.11
C LEU A 163 -18.02 2.92 -8.93
N THR A 164 -17.81 1.61 -8.94
CA THR A 164 -17.08 0.89 -7.90
C THR A 164 -15.63 1.36 -7.80
N VAL A 165 -14.95 1.58 -8.94
CA VAL A 165 -13.58 2.11 -8.98
C VAL A 165 -13.52 3.52 -8.38
N VAL A 166 -14.43 4.41 -8.78
CA VAL A 166 -14.49 5.79 -8.28
C VAL A 166 -14.76 5.83 -6.77
N LEU A 167 -15.76 5.07 -6.31
CA LEU A 167 -16.08 4.98 -4.88
C LEU A 167 -14.94 4.36 -4.07
N GLY A 168 -14.32 3.28 -4.58
CA GLY A 168 -13.15 2.67 -3.97
C GLY A 168 -12.02 3.68 -3.80
N MET A 169 -11.70 4.43 -4.85
CA MET A 169 -10.68 5.48 -4.80
C MET A 169 -11.03 6.60 -3.81
N PHE A 170 -12.28 7.05 -3.79
CA PHE A 170 -12.76 8.07 -2.85
C PHE A 170 -12.63 7.62 -1.40
N PHE A 171 -13.07 6.39 -1.07
CA PHE A 171 -12.97 5.86 0.28
C PHE A 171 -11.52 5.62 0.69
N SER A 172 -10.67 5.10 -0.21
CA SER A 172 -9.24 4.96 0.04
C SER A 172 -8.58 6.31 0.33
N TRP A 173 -8.92 7.37 -0.42
CA TRP A 173 -8.40 8.71 -0.17
C TRP A 173 -8.84 9.26 1.18
N ARG A 174 -10.11 9.08 1.53
CA ARG A 174 -10.65 9.53 2.81
C ARG A 174 -10.01 8.81 4.00
N ASP A 175 -9.85 7.50 3.90
CA ASP A 175 -9.21 6.68 4.94
C ASP A 175 -7.72 7.00 5.10
N TRP A 176 -7.02 7.20 3.97
CA TRP A 176 -5.64 7.66 3.99
C TRP A 176 -5.49 9.03 4.66
N LYS A 177 -6.34 10.00 4.30
CA LYS A 177 -6.30 11.34 4.91
C LYS A 177 -6.52 11.28 6.42
N ARG A 178 -7.43 10.42 6.88
CA ARG A 178 -7.71 10.21 8.31
C ARG A 178 -6.56 9.55 9.06
N SER A 179 -5.92 8.55 8.46
CA SER A 179 -4.90 7.73 9.14
C SER A 179 -3.48 8.32 9.05
N LYS A 180 -3.12 8.92 7.91
CA LYS A 180 -1.76 9.40 7.62
C LYS A 180 -1.63 10.92 7.66
N GLY A 181 -2.75 11.66 7.70
CA GLY A 181 -2.75 13.13 7.77
C GLY A 181 -2.00 13.65 9.00
N THR A 182 -2.24 13.07 10.18
CA THR A 182 -1.55 13.45 11.42
C THR A 182 -0.05 13.18 11.35
N VAL A 183 0.35 12.04 10.77
CA VAL A 183 1.78 11.68 10.61
C VAL A 183 2.48 12.64 9.66
N LEU A 184 1.84 13.02 8.55
CA LEU A 184 2.38 13.98 7.60
C LEU A 184 2.52 15.38 8.21
N ALA A 185 1.52 15.84 8.96
CA ALA A 185 1.60 17.12 9.65
C ALA A 185 2.75 17.17 10.66
N GLU A 186 3.02 16.03 11.33
CA GLU A 186 4.14 15.90 12.26
C GLU A 186 5.50 15.88 11.55
N ILE A 187 5.60 15.19 10.40
CA ILE A 187 6.79 15.23 9.53
C ILE A 187 7.07 16.67 9.10
N ASP A 188 6.06 17.40 8.61
CA ASP A 188 6.20 18.79 8.17
C ASP A 188 6.55 19.74 9.34
N ARG A 189 6.17 19.40 10.57
CA ARG A 189 6.59 20.16 11.78
C ARG A 189 8.06 19.92 12.10
N LEU A 190 8.49 18.67 12.17
CA LEU A 190 9.87 18.28 12.48
C LEU A 190 10.86 18.77 11.41
N GLU A 191 10.47 18.74 10.13
CA GLU A 191 11.30 19.27 9.04
C GLU A 191 11.53 20.79 9.20
N ARG A 192 10.51 21.55 9.61
CA ARG A 192 10.63 22.98 9.90
C ARG A 192 11.49 23.28 11.12
N GLU A 193 11.36 22.49 12.19
CA GLU A 193 12.20 22.62 13.38
C GLU A 193 13.68 22.38 13.05
N LEU A 194 13.99 21.42 12.18
CA LEU A 194 15.35 21.12 11.73
C LEU A 194 15.96 22.17 10.79
N MET A 195 15.14 22.93 10.05
CA MET A 195 15.63 24.02 9.19
C MET A 195 15.87 25.33 9.95
N ASN A 196 15.25 25.48 11.13
CA ASN A 196 15.29 26.70 11.93
C ASN A 196 16.24 26.65 13.14
N GLY A 197 16.76 25.47 13.49
CA GLY A 197 17.72 25.25 14.58
C GLY A 197 19.11 24.93 14.06
#